data_AF-X1G139-F1
#
_entry.id   AF-X1G139-F1
#
_cell.length_a   1.000
_cell.length_b   1.000
_cell.length_c   1.000
_cell.angle_alpha   90.00
_cell.angle_beta   90.00
_cell.angle_gamma   90.00
#
_symmetry.space_group_name_H-M   'P 1'
#
loop_
_entity.id
_entity.type
_entity.pdbx_description
1 polymer ?
#
loop_
_entity_poly.entity_id
_entity_poly.type
_entity_poly.pdbx_seq_one_letter_code
_entity_poly.pdbx_strand_id
1 'polypeptide(L)'
;NLKNFFIYSDLDIKNTAKYRPKIIDGDVIIELRDCVFCNGCKDWDKLEYGKIYCEHIDKATLKGYNPNLRIEVPATLTKGDKKCILRYIVKKK
;
A
#
# COMPACT_ATOMS: atom_id res chain seq x y z
N ASN A 1 -14.24 6.73 5.94
CA ASN A 1 -14.11 7.57 4.72
C ASN A 1 -12.69 7.39 4.20
N LEU A 2 -12.49 7.00 2.93
CA LEU A 2 -11.14 6.72 2.40
C LEU A 2 -10.19 7.94 2.48
N LYS A 3 -10.72 9.17 2.39
CA LYS A 3 -9.92 10.40 2.58
C LYS A 3 -9.25 10.44 3.96
N ASN A 4 -9.98 10.09 5.01
CA ASN A 4 -9.43 10.10 6.37
C ASN A 4 -8.38 9.00 6.54
N PHE A 5 -8.55 7.84 5.89
CA PHE A 5 -7.53 6.80 5.89
C PHE A 5 -6.20 7.34 5.35
N PHE A 6 -6.20 8.03 4.21
CA PHE A 6 -4.97 8.60 3.65
C PHE A 6 -4.34 9.74 4.47
N ILE A 7 -5.13 10.48 5.25
CA ILE A 7 -4.62 11.60 6.06
C ILE A 7 -4.04 11.13 7.38
N TYR A 8 -4.66 10.11 7.99
CA TYR A 8 -4.37 9.68 9.36
C TYR A 8 -3.81 8.26 9.47
N SER A 9 -3.58 7.54 8.35
CA SER A 9 -2.90 6.25 8.40
C SER A 9 -1.46 6.43 8.86
N ASP A 10 -1.02 5.49 9.69
CA ASP A 10 0.31 5.43 10.32
C ASP A 10 1.49 5.47 9.31
N LEU A 11 1.23 5.08 8.06
CA LEU A 11 2.17 5.28 6.96
C LEU A 11 2.10 6.74 6.52
N ASP A 12 2.85 7.63 7.19
CA ASP A 12 3.09 8.99 6.69
C ASP A 12 3.92 8.93 5.40
N ILE A 13 3.22 8.70 4.30
CA ILE A 13 3.80 8.47 2.99
C ILE A 13 4.52 9.72 2.48
N LYS A 14 4.21 10.92 3.01
CA LYS A 14 4.83 12.19 2.57
C LYS A 14 6.33 12.22 2.83
N ASN A 15 6.76 11.62 3.94
CA ASN A 15 8.16 11.59 4.35
C ASN A 15 8.84 10.25 4.05
N THR A 16 8.06 9.20 3.78
CA THR A 16 8.57 7.83 3.63
C THR A 16 8.51 7.29 2.21
N ALA A 17 7.82 7.96 1.26
CA ALA A 17 7.85 7.56 -0.13
C ALA A 17 7.52 8.69 -1.11
N LYS A 18 8.16 8.68 -2.29
CA LYS A 18 7.72 9.51 -3.42
C LYS A 18 6.66 8.74 -4.22
N TYR A 19 5.42 9.22 -4.17
CA TYR A 19 4.29 8.60 -4.88
C TYR A 19 3.48 9.62 -5.67
N ARG A 20 2.78 9.14 -6.70
CA ARG A 20 1.74 9.91 -7.40
C ARG A 20 0.46 9.09 -7.43
N PRO A 21 -0.61 9.53 -6.75
CA PRO A 21 -1.90 8.87 -6.87
C PRO A 21 -2.46 9.12 -8.27
N LYS A 22 -3.09 8.08 -8.83
CA LYS A 22 -3.86 8.14 -10.07
C LYS A 22 -5.29 7.73 -9.76
N ILE A 23 -6.24 8.33 -10.46
CA ILE A 23 -7.63 7.89 -10.42
C ILE A 23 -7.91 7.18 -11.74
N ILE A 24 -8.26 5.90 -11.69
CA ILE A 24 -8.59 5.09 -12.86
C ILE A 24 -9.91 4.37 -12.54
N ASP A 25 -10.94 4.58 -13.34
CA ASP A 25 -12.27 3.97 -13.19
C ASP A 25 -12.91 4.15 -11.80
N GLY A 26 -12.57 5.24 -11.10
CA GLY A 26 -13.06 5.54 -9.75
C GLY A 26 -12.23 4.92 -8.62
N ASP A 27 -11.24 4.11 -8.95
CA ASP A 27 -10.27 3.58 -8.00
C ASP A 27 -9.10 4.55 -7.80
N VAL A 28 -8.49 4.51 -6.62
CA VAL A 28 -7.24 5.25 -6.34
C VAL A 28 -6.08 4.28 -6.44
N ILE A 29 -5.14 4.56 -7.34
CA ILE A 29 -3.94 3.75 -7.57
C ILE A 29 -2.72 4.53 -7.10
N ILE A 30 -1.95 3.92 -6.21
CA ILE A 30 -0.67 4.44 -5.74
C ILE A 30 0.44 3.53 -6.30
N GLU A 31 1.42 4.13 -6.96
CA GLU A 31 2.62 3.44 -7.44
C GLU A 31 3.84 3.90 -6.64
N LEU A 32 4.63 2.95 -6.14
CA LEU A 32 5.86 3.21 -5.39
C LEU A 32 7.03 2.52 -6.08
N ARG A 33 8.03 3.30 -6.51
CA ARG A 33 9.29 2.75 -7.05
C ARG A 33 10.40 2.65 -6.00
N ASP A 34 10.22 3.36 -4.90
CA ASP A 34 11.08 3.34 -3.73
C ASP A 34 10.20 3.21 -2.49
N CYS A 35 10.53 2.28 -1.61
CA CYS A 35 9.72 1.93 -0.45
C CYS A 35 10.64 1.69 0.75
N VAL A 36 10.58 2.60 1.72
CA VAL A 36 11.39 2.54 2.95
C VAL A 36 11.19 1.22 3.70
N PHE A 37 9.98 0.68 3.72
CA PHE A 37 9.72 -0.62 4.36
C PHE A 37 10.47 -1.77 3.67
N CYS A 38 10.45 -1.82 2.33
CA CYS A 38 11.20 -2.82 1.56
C CYS A 38 12.71 -2.66 1.77
N ASN A 39 13.21 -1.42 1.75
CA ASN A 39 14.63 -1.12 1.97
C ASN A 39 15.06 -1.57 3.37
N GLY A 40 14.34 -1.19 4.42
CA GLY A 40 14.64 -1.64 5.79
C GLY A 40 14.58 -3.16 5.96
N CYS A 41 13.62 -3.84 5.29
CA CYS A 41 13.59 -5.31 5.29
C CYS A 41 14.82 -5.92 4.61
N LYS A 42 15.39 -5.29 3.58
CA LYS A 42 16.64 -5.75 2.96
C LYS A 42 17.83 -5.49 3.87
N ASP A 43 17.91 -4.30 4.45
CA ASP A 43 19.02 -3.89 5.32
C ASP A 43 19.16 -4.80 6.55
N TRP A 44 18.05 -5.36 7.04
CA TRP A 44 18.02 -6.26 8.19
C TRP A 44 17.99 -7.74 7.85
N ASP A 45 18.09 -8.10 6.56
CA ASP A 45 17.94 -9.47 6.08
C ASP A 45 16.62 -10.13 6.53
N LYS A 46 15.51 -9.39 6.38
CA LYS A 46 14.14 -9.76 6.76
C LYS A 46 13.15 -9.67 5.59
N LEU A 47 13.64 -9.72 4.35
CA LEU A 47 12.81 -9.58 3.16
C LEU A 47 11.67 -10.61 3.10
N GLU A 48 11.90 -11.83 3.59
CA GLU A 48 10.88 -12.87 3.69
C GLU A 48 9.66 -12.41 4.52
N TYR A 49 9.90 -11.84 5.72
CA TYR A 49 8.84 -11.30 6.57
C TYR A 49 8.18 -10.07 5.93
N GLY A 50 8.97 -9.25 5.24
CA GLY A 50 8.44 -8.12 4.47
C GLY A 50 7.44 -8.54 3.39
N LYS A 51 7.64 -9.71 2.74
CA LYS A 51 6.67 -10.26 1.78
C LYS A 51 5.34 -10.59 2.45
N ILE A 52 5.39 -11.23 3.63
CA ILE A 52 4.20 -11.59 4.42
C ILE A 52 3.44 -10.31 4.81
N TYR A 53 4.16 -9.29 5.27
CA TYR A 53 3.55 -8.01 5.61
C TYR A 53 2.80 -7.41 4.42
N CYS A 54 3.48 -7.24 3.27
CA CYS A 54 2.91 -6.61 2.08
C CYS A 54 1.72 -7.40 1.51
N GLU A 55 1.63 -8.70 1.77
CA GLU A 55 0.54 -9.54 1.28
C GLU A 55 -0.76 -9.37 2.07
N HIS A 56 -0.65 -9.10 3.37
CA HIS A 56 -1.77 -9.19 4.31
C HIS A 56 -2.12 -7.90 5.02
N ILE A 57 -1.13 -7.10 5.43
CA ILE A 57 -1.35 -6.07 6.44
C ILE A 57 -2.17 -4.90 5.89
N ASP A 58 -1.85 -4.37 4.71
CA ASP A 58 -2.63 -3.26 4.13
C ASP A 58 -4.11 -3.64 3.94
N LYS A 59 -4.36 -4.89 3.51
CA LYS A 59 -5.72 -5.45 3.35
C LYS A 59 -6.44 -5.56 4.70
N ALA A 60 -5.77 -6.10 5.72
CA ALA A 60 -6.33 -6.28 7.05
C ALA A 60 -6.63 -4.94 7.72
N THR A 61 -5.68 -4.00 7.67
CA THR A 61 -5.81 -2.65 8.21
C THR A 61 -6.96 -1.89 7.56
N LEU A 62 -7.06 -1.91 6.22
CA LEU A 62 -8.15 -1.24 5.54
C LEU A 62 -9.52 -1.87 5.86
N LYS A 63 -9.59 -3.19 5.94
CA LYS A 63 -10.83 -3.92 6.33
C LYS A 63 -11.26 -3.56 7.76
N GLY A 64 -10.32 -3.50 8.70
CA GLY A 64 -10.58 -3.10 10.08
C GLY A 64 -11.05 -1.64 10.18
N TYR A 65 -10.47 -0.75 9.37
CA TYR A 65 -10.89 0.65 9.29
C TYR A 65 -12.30 0.82 8.69
N ASN A 66 -12.59 0.14 7.59
CA ASN A 66 -13.91 0.15 6.97
C ASN A 66 -14.11 -1.10 6.09
N PRO A 67 -15.02 -2.03 6.47
CA PRO A 67 -15.19 -3.30 5.75
C PRO A 67 -15.78 -3.15 4.33
N ASN A 68 -16.31 -1.98 3.98
CA ASN A 68 -16.81 -1.70 2.62
C ASN A 68 -15.71 -1.23 1.67
N LEU A 69 -14.53 -0.86 2.18
CA LEU A 69 -13.37 -0.51 1.38
C LEU A 69 -12.56 -1.78 1.07
N ARG A 70 -11.92 -1.81 -0.09
CA ARG A 70 -11.05 -2.89 -0.52
C ARG A 70 -9.75 -2.33 -1.08
N ILE A 71 -8.69 -3.11 -0.94
CA ILE A 71 -7.39 -2.84 -1.56
C ILE A 71 -6.89 -4.11 -2.26
N GLU A 72 -6.35 -3.92 -3.44
CA GLU A 72 -5.56 -4.91 -4.17
C GLU A 72 -4.10 -4.48 -4.22
N VAL A 73 -3.20 -5.43 -4.03
CA VAL A 73 -1.74 -5.22 -4.04
C VAL A 73 -1.12 -6.21 -5.04
N PRO A 74 -1.21 -5.94 -6.36
CA PRO A 74 -0.83 -6.92 -7.39
C PRO A 74 0.69 -7.03 -7.60
N ALA A 75 1.48 -6.06 -7.15
CA ALA A 75 2.93 -6.04 -7.31
C ALA A 75 3.58 -5.42 -6.07
N THR A 76 4.72 -5.97 -5.63
CA THR A 76 5.47 -5.47 -4.48
C THR A 76 6.98 -5.57 -4.71
N LEU A 77 7.72 -4.53 -4.31
CA LEU A 77 9.19 -4.53 -4.34
C LEU A 77 9.77 -5.67 -3.48
N THR A 78 9.06 -6.10 -2.43
CA THR A 78 9.46 -7.22 -1.56
C THR A 78 9.44 -8.57 -2.29
N LYS A 79 8.65 -8.71 -3.37
CA LYS A 79 8.61 -9.88 -4.25
C LYS A 79 9.56 -9.76 -5.46
N GLY A 80 10.30 -8.65 -5.58
CA GLY A 80 11.24 -8.41 -6.68
C GLY A 80 10.61 -7.69 -7.88
N ASP A 81 9.37 -7.21 -7.77
CA ASP A 81 8.75 -6.41 -8.83
C ASP A 81 9.47 -5.06 -9.01
N LYS A 82 9.18 -4.37 -10.14
CA LYS A 82 9.77 -3.05 -10.43
C LYS A 82 9.15 -1.90 -9.61
N LYS A 83 7.98 -2.12 -9.01
CA LYS A 83 7.23 -1.13 -8.22
C LYS A 83 6.19 -1.81 -7.34
N CYS A 84 5.82 -1.21 -6.21
CA CYS A 84 4.60 -1.56 -5.51
C CYS A 84 3.40 -0.89 -6.19
N ILE A 85 2.27 -1.60 -6.22
CA ILE A 85 0.99 -1.07 -6.68
C ILE A 85 -0.03 -1.27 -5.57
N LEU A 86 -0.62 -0.19 -5.08
CA LEU A 86 -1.73 -0.22 -4.12
C LEU A 86 -2.97 0.33 -4.82
N ARG A 87 -3.95 -0.53 -5.09
CA ARG A 87 -5.21 -0.17 -5.74
C ARG A 87 -6.34 -0.18 -4.72
N TYR A 88 -6.79 1.00 -4.33
CA TYR A 88 -7.94 1.19 -3.45
C TYR A 88 -9.21 1.22 -4.27
N ILE A 89 -10.07 0.23 -4.06
CA ILE A 89 -11.33 0.08 -4.78
C ILE A 89 -12.43 0.81 -4.03
N VAL A 90 -12.97 1.85 -4.65
CA VAL A 90 -14.08 2.63 -4.09
C VAL A 90 -15.36 2.18 -4.78
N LYS A 91 -16.10 1.28 -4.14
CA LYS A 91 -17.45 0.97 -4.62
C LYS A 91 -18.31 2.23 -4.53
N LYS A 92 -18.82 2.69 -5.67
CA LYS A 92 -19.97 3.61 -5.66
C LYS A 92 -21.16 2.85 -5.03
N LYS A 93 -21.75 3.45 -3.99
CA LYS A 93 -23.08 3.05 -3.53
C LYS A 93 -24.10 3.39 -4.60
#